data_AF-A0A6A6YH79-F1
#
_entry.id   AF-A0A6A6YH79-F1
#
_cell.length_a   1.000
_cell.length_b   1.000
_cell.length_c   1.000
_cell.angle_alpha   90.00
_cell.angle_beta   90.00
_cell.angle_gamma   90.00
#
_symmetry.space_group_name_H-M   'P 1'
#
loop_
_entity.id
_entity.type
_entity.pdbx_description
1 polymer ?
#
loop_
_entity_poly.entity_id
_entity_poly.type
_entity_poly.pdbx_seq_one_letter_code
_entity_poly.pdbx_strand_id
1 'polypeptide(L)'
;MTESNFSDDDIFLHLSCRPRHILDNVIPVDESTKPTFTPFQRECRSSLGQLDKLPLEILHESLGYLHLQSLSRLSRVSLRGKAVVESLREHGNIVSAAGHTFEILNRARILGLHSVTTLHAALCSERSISCGA
;
A
#
# COMPACT_ATOMS: atom_id res chain seq x y z
N MET A 1 26.11 -43.15 -11.20
CA MET A 1 25.06 -42.14 -11.01
C MET A 1 23.75 -42.89 -10.91
N THR A 2 23.34 -43.23 -9.69
CA THR A 2 22.09 -43.97 -9.44
C THR A 2 20.99 -42.98 -9.15
N GLU A 3 20.04 -42.84 -10.08
CA GLU A 3 18.79 -42.13 -9.85
C GLU A 3 18.01 -42.90 -8.77
N SER A 4 18.02 -42.37 -7.55
CA SER A 4 17.16 -42.85 -6.47
C SER A 4 15.74 -42.40 -6.77
N ASN A 5 14.95 -43.30 -7.36
CA ASN A 5 13.51 -43.15 -7.47
C ASN A 5 12.90 -43.27 -6.06
N PHE A 6 12.83 -42.14 -5.35
CA PHE A 6 12.08 -42.08 -4.09
C PHE A 6 10.58 -42.24 -4.42
N SER A 7 9.89 -43.11 -3.68
CA SER A 7 8.43 -43.20 -3.76
C SER A 7 7.83 -41.90 -3.21
N ASP A 8 6.69 -41.45 -3.74
CA ASP A 8 6.00 -40.25 -3.24
C ASP A 8 5.77 -40.33 -1.72
N ASP A 9 5.48 -41.53 -1.20
CA ASP A 9 5.30 -41.77 0.24
C ASP A 9 6.56 -41.47 1.07
N ASP A 10 7.74 -41.73 0.52
CA ASP A 10 9.02 -41.44 1.19
C ASP A 10 9.28 -39.93 1.26
N ILE A 11 8.86 -39.20 0.20
CA ILE A 11 8.92 -37.75 0.15
C ILE A 11 7.95 -37.15 1.17
N PHE A 12 6.73 -37.69 1.26
CA PHE A 12 5.74 -37.25 2.26
C PHE A 12 6.20 -37.50 3.69
N LEU A 13 6.86 -38.64 3.97
CA LEU A 13 7.45 -38.90 5.29
C LEU A 13 8.58 -37.90 5.62
N HIS A 14 9.41 -37.55 4.65
CA HIS A 14 10.48 -36.57 4.87
C HIS A 14 9.96 -35.15 5.11
N LEU A 15 8.88 -34.76 4.43
CA LEU A 15 8.26 -33.44 4.56
C LEU A 15 7.31 -33.31 5.77
N SER A 16 6.84 -34.43 6.32
CA SER A 16 5.90 -34.43 7.46
C SER A 16 6.58 -34.27 8.82
N CYS A 17 7.91 -34.34 8.89
CA CYS A 17 8.65 -34.00 10.09
C CYS A 17 8.52 -32.49 10.42
N ARG A 18 7.65 -32.16 11.37
CA ARG A 18 7.60 -30.82 11.98
C ARG A 18 8.52 -30.78 13.21
N PRO A 19 9.54 -29.90 13.24
CA PRO A 19 10.38 -29.70 14.41
C PRO A 19 9.56 -29.34 15.66
N ARG A 20 9.83 -30.00 16.79
CA ARG A 20 9.06 -29.83 18.05
C ARG A 20 9.02 -28.38 18.55
N HIS A 21 10.08 -27.61 18.34
CA HIS A 21 10.12 -26.18 18.73
C HIS A 21 9.09 -25.29 18.00
N ILE A 22 8.51 -25.75 16.89
CA ILE A 22 7.40 -25.06 16.22
C ILE A 22 6.07 -25.40 16.90
N LEU A 23 5.91 -26.65 17.36
CA LEU A 23 4.71 -27.11 18.06
C LEU A 23 4.65 -26.57 19.49
N ASP A 24 5.80 -26.47 20.16
CA ASP A 24 5.89 -25.95 21.53
C ASP A 24 5.62 -24.44 21.62
N ASN A 25 5.73 -23.71 20.50
CA ASN A 25 5.43 -22.28 20.40
C ASN A 25 4.04 -21.98 19.82
N VAL A 26 3.17 -22.99 19.68
CA VAL A 26 1.77 -22.76 19.27
C VAL A 26 1.05 -22.08 20.43
N ILE A 27 0.79 -20.78 20.27
CA ILE A 27 -0.09 -20.03 21.17
C ILE A 27 -1.44 -20.75 21.16
N PRO A 28 -1.93 -21.27 22.30
CA PRO A 28 -3.24 -21.91 22.34
C PRO A 28 -4.29 -20.85 21.99
N VAL A 29 -4.90 -21.00 20.81
CA VAL A 29 -6.02 -20.15 20.41
C VAL A 29 -7.24 -20.73 21.09
N ASP A 30 -7.66 -20.09 22.19
CA ASP A 30 -8.96 -20.33 22.77
C ASP A 30 -10.03 -19.95 21.73
N GLU A 31 -10.85 -20.91 21.30
CA GLU A 31 -11.88 -20.74 20.25
C GLU A 31 -13.00 -19.77 20.68
N SER A 32 -12.96 -19.28 21.91
CA SER A 32 -14.01 -18.48 22.55
C SER A 32 -13.65 -17.00 22.74
N THR A 33 -12.87 -16.41 21.84
CA THR A 33 -12.83 -14.94 21.74
C THR A 33 -12.66 -14.53 20.29
N LYS A 34 -13.78 -14.11 19.67
CA LYS A 34 -13.74 -13.36 18.40
C LYS A 34 -12.60 -12.35 18.49
N PRO A 35 -11.61 -12.35 17.58
CA PRO A 35 -10.55 -11.36 17.61
C PRO A 35 -11.22 -10.01 17.46
N THR A 36 -11.32 -9.30 18.57
CA THR A 36 -11.79 -7.92 18.57
C THR A 36 -10.61 -7.15 18.02
N PHE A 37 -10.61 -6.94 16.71
CA PHE A 37 -9.76 -5.96 16.05
C PHE A 37 -10.18 -4.60 16.61
N THR A 38 -9.67 -4.25 17.79
CA THR A 38 -9.62 -2.85 18.18
C THR A 38 -8.78 -2.18 17.09
N PRO A 39 -9.30 -1.13 16.41
CA PRO A 39 -8.44 -0.37 15.53
C PRO A 39 -7.30 0.10 16.42
N PHE A 40 -6.09 -0.39 16.16
CA PHE A 40 -4.90 0.09 16.84
C PHE A 40 -4.82 1.58 16.54
N GLN A 41 -5.36 2.40 17.43
CA GLN A 41 -5.24 3.83 17.40
C GLN A 41 -3.83 4.11 17.85
N ARG A 42 -2.86 3.88 16.95
CA ARG A 42 -1.50 4.37 17.12
C ARG A 42 -1.68 5.87 17.24
N GLU A 43 -1.56 6.40 18.45
CA GLU A 43 -1.30 7.81 18.67
C GLU A 43 -0.09 8.15 17.81
N CYS A 44 -0.36 8.67 16.62
CA CYS A 44 0.65 8.98 15.64
C CYS A 44 1.36 10.24 16.13
N ARG A 45 2.30 10.07 17.07
CA ARG A 45 3.39 11.03 17.31
C ARG A 45 4.39 11.02 16.14
N SER A 46 3.90 10.78 14.93
CA SER A 46 4.66 10.87 13.70
C SER A 46 4.56 12.32 13.24
N SER A 47 5.70 12.87 12.86
CA SER A 47 5.83 14.25 12.40
C SER A 47 6.19 14.24 10.90
N LEU A 48 5.83 15.31 10.19
CA LEU A 48 6.36 15.65 8.88
C LEU A 48 7.59 16.58 8.96
N GLY A 49 8.14 16.76 10.17
CA GLY A 49 9.28 17.62 10.44
C GLY A 49 8.92 19.08 10.24
N GLN A 50 9.69 19.79 9.42
CA GLN A 50 9.47 21.22 9.17
C GLN A 50 8.14 21.51 8.44
N LEU A 51 7.60 20.54 7.71
CA LEU A 51 6.32 20.70 7.00
C LEU A 51 5.12 20.79 7.96
N ASP A 52 5.24 20.32 9.21
CA ASP A 52 4.18 20.48 10.22
C ASP A 52 3.98 21.94 10.63
N LYS A 53 4.93 22.84 10.29
CA LYS A 53 4.81 24.28 10.53
C LYS A 53 3.94 24.99 9.50
N LEU A 54 3.62 24.34 8.38
CA LEU A 54 2.78 24.93 7.35
C LEU A 54 1.30 24.83 7.74
N PRO A 55 0.49 25.88 7.47
CA PRO A 55 -0.96 25.75 7.49
C PRO A 55 -1.40 24.61 6.56
N LEU A 56 -2.50 23.94 6.91
CA LEU A 56 -2.97 22.75 6.22
C LEU A 56 -3.21 23.02 4.72
N GLU A 57 -3.77 24.17 4.41
CA GLU A 57 -4.09 24.60 3.05
C GLU A 57 -2.82 24.73 2.21
N ILE A 58 -1.77 25.34 2.77
CA ILE A 58 -0.47 25.50 2.10
C ILE A 58 0.22 24.16 1.93
N LEU A 59 0.11 23.27 2.92
CA LEU A 59 0.64 21.92 2.84
C LEU A 59 -0.05 21.13 1.73
N HIS A 60 -1.38 21.16 1.67
CA HIS A 60 -2.16 20.47 0.65
C HIS A 60 -1.86 20.99 -0.75
N GLU A 61 -1.86 22.31 -0.93
CA GLU A 61 -1.52 22.96 -2.19
C GLU A 61 -0.11 22.56 -2.65
N SER A 62 0.88 22.61 -1.75
CA SER A 62 2.27 22.22 -2.05
C SER A 62 2.37 20.74 -2.48
N LEU A 63 1.66 19.85 -1.79
CA LEU A 63 1.65 18.42 -2.12
C LEU A 63 0.89 18.14 -3.42
N GLY A 64 -0.09 18.96 -3.80
CA GLY A 64 -0.82 18.85 -5.07
C GLY A 64 0.08 19.01 -6.30
N TYR A 65 1.17 19.78 -6.18
CA TYR A 65 2.18 19.93 -7.23
C TYR A 65 3.14 18.75 -7.36
N LEU A 66 3.19 17.86 -6.37
CA LEU A 66 4.01 16.67 -6.45
C LEU A 66 3.36 15.63 -7.37
N HIS A 67 4.20 14.80 -7.99
CA HIS A 67 3.74 13.66 -8.75
C HIS A 67 3.43 12.46 -7.83
N LEU A 68 2.58 11.54 -8.29
CA LEU A 68 2.08 10.41 -7.48
C LEU A 68 3.22 9.56 -6.90
N GLN A 69 4.33 9.40 -7.62
CA GLN A 69 5.50 8.70 -7.10
C GLN A 69 6.12 9.39 -5.87
N SER A 70 6.18 10.71 -5.84
CA SER A 70 6.70 11.46 -4.70
C SER A 70 5.75 11.39 -3.50
N LEU A 71 4.44 11.48 -3.74
CA LEU A 71 3.44 11.27 -2.68
C LEU A 71 3.50 9.84 -2.11
N SER A 72 3.64 8.83 -2.97
CA SER A 72 3.80 7.43 -2.54
C SER A 72 5.05 7.25 -1.66
N ARG A 73 6.17 7.90 -2.01
CA ARG A 73 7.38 7.90 -1.17
C ARG A 73 7.12 8.60 0.17
N LEU A 74 6.44 9.75 0.17
CA LEU A 74 6.08 10.48 1.40
C LEU A 74 5.22 9.63 2.35
N SER A 75 4.22 8.92 1.81
CA SER A 75 3.35 8.02 2.57
C SER A 75 4.09 6.82 3.19
N ARG A 76 5.27 6.45 2.64
CA ARG A 76 6.05 5.33 3.13
C ARG A 76 7.06 5.70 4.22
N VAL A 77 7.40 6.99 4.37
CA VAL A 77 8.42 7.44 5.34
C VAL A 77 7.83 7.95 6.65
N SER A 78 6.55 8.34 6.69
CA SER A 78 5.91 8.89 7.88
C SER A 78 4.42 8.51 7.93
N LEU A 79 3.92 8.12 9.10
CA LEU A 79 2.48 7.87 9.30
C LEU A 79 1.68 9.16 9.15
N ARG A 80 2.22 10.30 9.59
CA ARG A 80 1.61 11.61 9.38
C ARG A 80 1.62 11.97 7.90
N GLY A 81 2.71 11.68 7.19
CA GLY A 81 2.78 11.87 5.74
C GLY A 81 1.75 11.04 5.00
N LYS A 82 1.57 9.77 5.38
CA LYS A 82 0.51 8.92 4.84
C LYS A 82 -0.87 9.54 5.04
N ALA A 83 -1.20 9.95 6.27
CA ALA A 83 -2.50 10.54 6.58
C ALA A 83 -2.76 11.83 5.79
N VAL A 84 -1.75 12.69 5.63
CA VAL A 84 -1.88 13.93 4.84
C VAL A 84 -2.08 13.61 3.36
N VAL A 85 -1.33 12.67 2.79
CA VAL A 85 -1.51 12.24 1.40
C VAL A 85 -2.90 11.63 1.17
N GLU A 86 -3.40 10.83 2.09
CA GLU A 86 -4.75 10.25 2.02
C GLU A 86 -5.86 11.29 2.16
N SER A 87 -5.57 12.44 2.79
CA SER A 87 -6.52 13.56 2.90
C SER A 87 -6.58 14.48 1.67
N LEU A 88 -5.65 14.34 0.72
CA LEU A 88 -5.68 15.05 -0.56
C LEU A 88 -6.82 14.52 -1.44
N ARG A 89 -7.72 15.42 -1.85
CA ARG A 89 -8.91 15.07 -2.63
C ARG A 89 -8.54 14.48 -3.99
N GLU A 90 -7.58 15.08 -4.68
CA GLU A 90 -7.11 14.66 -6.00
C GLU A 90 -6.51 13.26 -5.94
N HIS A 91 -5.70 12.99 -4.91
CA HIS A 91 -5.12 11.67 -4.69
C HIS A 91 -6.22 10.63 -4.41
N GLY A 92 -7.16 10.94 -3.52
CA GLY A 92 -8.29 10.05 -3.22
C GLY A 92 -9.14 9.72 -4.46
N ASN A 93 -9.43 10.72 -5.29
CA ASN A 93 -10.16 10.55 -6.54
C ASN A 93 -9.40 9.66 -7.54
N ILE A 94 -8.09 9.87 -7.72
CA ILE A 94 -7.27 9.05 -8.63
C ILE A 94 -7.19 7.60 -8.14
N VAL A 95 -6.98 7.39 -6.83
CA VAL A 95 -6.93 6.03 -6.26
C VAL A 95 -8.28 5.33 -6.41
N SER A 96 -9.39 6.04 -6.19
CA SER A 96 -10.74 5.48 -6.36
C SER A 96 -11.06 5.15 -7.82
N ALA A 97 -10.70 6.03 -8.77
CA ALA A 97 -11.05 5.87 -10.18
C ALA A 97 -10.10 4.94 -10.92
N ALA A 98 -8.80 5.04 -10.64
CA ALA A 98 -7.73 4.46 -11.44
C ALA A 98 -6.74 3.63 -10.61
N GLY A 99 -7.07 3.28 -9.36
CA GLY A 99 -6.22 2.50 -8.45
C GLY A 99 -5.64 1.23 -9.08
N HIS A 100 -6.45 0.49 -9.83
CA HIS A 100 -6.05 -0.73 -10.54
C HIS A 100 -5.04 -0.47 -11.68
N THR A 101 -5.00 0.73 -12.24
CA THR A 101 -4.07 1.10 -13.32
C THR A 101 -2.72 1.59 -12.81
N PHE A 102 -2.55 1.82 -11.50
CA PHE A 102 -1.30 2.34 -10.94
C PHE A 102 -0.09 1.49 -11.32
N GLU A 103 -0.23 0.17 -11.38
CA GLU A 103 0.88 -0.70 -11.79
C GLU A 103 1.30 -0.42 -13.24
N ILE A 104 0.32 -0.27 -14.13
CA ILE A 104 0.54 0.04 -15.55
C ILE A 104 1.15 1.43 -15.70
N LEU A 105 0.59 2.43 -15.02
CA LEU A 105 1.11 3.80 -15.02
C LEU A 105 2.53 3.88 -14.45
N ASN A 106 2.83 3.07 -13.43
CA ASN A 106 4.16 2.98 -12.85
C ASN A 106 5.16 2.35 -13.84
N ARG A 107 4.78 1.25 -14.51
CA ARG A 107 5.59 0.59 -15.54
C ARG A 107 5.82 1.52 -16.75
N ALA A 108 4.79 2.27 -17.14
CA ALA A 108 4.87 3.30 -18.19
C ALA A 108 5.63 4.56 -17.75
N ARG A 109 6.10 4.63 -16.49
CA ARG A 109 6.82 5.77 -15.89
C ARG A 109 6.03 7.09 -15.86
N ILE A 110 4.71 7.03 -15.96
CA ILE A 110 3.83 8.21 -15.98
C ILE A 110 3.69 8.84 -14.59
N LEU A 111 3.73 8.02 -13.53
CA LEU A 111 3.55 8.48 -12.14
C LEU A 111 4.62 9.44 -11.63
N GLY A 112 5.74 9.58 -12.34
CA GLY A 112 6.84 10.51 -12.03
C GLY A 112 6.84 11.79 -12.86
N LEU A 113 5.99 11.89 -13.89
CA LEU A 113 6.09 12.94 -14.92
C LEU A 113 5.14 14.12 -14.68
N HIS A 114 3.98 13.87 -14.07
CA HIS A 114 2.94 14.88 -13.92
C HIS A 114 2.55 15.06 -12.47
N SER A 115 2.26 16.30 -12.08
CA SER A 115 1.67 16.58 -10.77
C SER A 115 0.35 15.83 -10.62
N VAL A 116 -0.01 15.54 -9.37
CA VAL A 116 -1.29 14.89 -9.04
C VAL A 116 -2.46 15.72 -9.55
N THR A 117 -2.39 17.04 -9.44
CA THR A 117 -3.42 17.97 -9.97
C THR A 117 -3.56 17.87 -11.49
N THR A 118 -2.44 17.85 -12.23
CA THR A 118 -2.45 17.74 -13.71
C THR A 118 -2.99 16.39 -14.15
N LEU A 119 -2.56 15.31 -13.48
CA LEU A 119 -2.96 13.96 -13.80
C LEU A 119 -4.45 13.73 -13.46
N HIS A 120 -4.92 14.24 -12.32
CA HIS A 120 -6.33 14.24 -11.95
C HIS A 120 -7.17 14.99 -12.99
N ALA A 121 -6.75 16.20 -13.39
CA ALA A 121 -7.45 16.96 -14.42
C ALA A 121 -7.49 16.24 -15.77
N ALA A 122 -6.40 15.57 -16.17
CA ALA A 122 -6.36 14.79 -17.41
C ALA A 122 -7.29 13.56 -17.36
N LEU A 123 -7.33 12.86 -16.23
CA LEU A 123 -8.21 11.70 -16.04
C LEU A 123 -9.68 12.09 -15.88
N CYS A 124 -9.99 13.26 -15.33
CA CYS A 124 -11.35 13.73 -15.12
C CYS A 124 -11.88 14.67 -16.23
N SER A 125 -11.05 15.01 -17.22
CA SER A 125 -11.49 15.79 -18.39
C SER A 125 -12.51 15.00 -19.21
N GLU A 126 -13.57 15.64 -19.73
CA GLU A 126 -14.60 14.99 -20.57
C GLU A 126 -14.04 14.20 -21.76
N ARG A 127 -12.81 14.47 -22.21
CA ARG A 127 -12.15 13.67 -23.26
C ARG A 127 -11.78 12.26 -22.82
N SER A 128 -11.70 11.96 -21.53
CA SER A 128 -11.35 10.63 -21.01
C SER A 128 -12.56 9.68 -20.94
N ILE A 129 -13.77 10.15 -21.24
CA ILE A 129 -15.01 9.32 -21.27
C ILE A 129 -15.01 8.35 -22.49
N SER A 130 -14.02 8.44 -23.39
CA SER A 130 -13.93 7.59 -24.58
C SER A 130 -13.24 6.23 -24.40
N CYS A 131 -12.84 5.82 -23.18
CA CYS A 131 -12.38 4.44 -22.95
C CYS A 131 -13.56 3.53 -22.57
N GLY A 132 -14.50 3.40 -23.49
CA GLY A 132 -15.60 2.45 -23.46
C GLY A 132 -15.87 1.97 -24.88
N ALA A 133 -15.12 0.97 -25.31
CA ALA A 133 -15.43 0.10 -26.45
C ALA A 133 -14.84 -1.29 -26.15
#